data_AF-A0A2P4XPG1-F1
#
_entry.id   AF-A0A2P4XPG1-F1
#
_cell.length_a   1.000
_cell.length_b   1.000
_cell.length_c   1.000
_cell.angle_alpha   90.00
_cell.angle_beta   90.00
_cell.angle_gamma   90.00
#
_symmetry.space_group_name_H-M   'P 1'
#
loop_
_entity.id
_entity.type
_entity.pdbx_description
1 polymer ?
#
loop_
_entity_poly.entity_id
_entity_poly.type
_entity_poly.pdbx_seq_one_letter_code
_entity_poly.pdbx_strand_id
1 'polypeptide(L)'
;MRDATGNRLDVFDASGSTFQEIIHKLWERCGDRVKGRAVKEDGVWSMEPATEAKWAKVMQFKIKRHLVDSTETDHLWNQWLLSTRAGQALVYDYGLRVGKAQDLEEVALECVNCPLTNYEDLHNEWEIFGKHLHGHQRNLNSRKRIIEGLLRDLAPPTADEVIDPLHRMDNLGDTEHQE
;
A
#
# COMPACT_ATOMS: atom_id res chain seq x y z
N MET A 1 -16.57 -12.56 -29.80
CA MET A 1 -17.03 -11.31 -29.19
C MET A 1 -15.83 -10.36 -29.25
N ARG A 2 -15.94 -9.24 -29.98
CA ARG A 2 -14.85 -8.29 -30.19
C ARG A 2 -14.97 -7.22 -29.10
N ASP A 3 -13.95 -7.05 -28.29
CA ASP A 3 -13.93 -6.03 -27.25
C ASP A 3 -13.99 -4.63 -27.88
N ALA A 4 -15.04 -3.90 -27.57
CA ALA A 4 -15.24 -2.51 -27.99
C ALA A 4 -14.33 -1.52 -27.23
N THR A 5 -13.49 -2.03 -26.31
CA THR A 5 -12.67 -1.24 -25.37
C THR A 5 -11.17 -1.32 -25.65
N GLY A 6 -10.75 -2.09 -26.66
CA GLY A 6 -9.34 -2.24 -27.02
C GLY A 6 -8.78 -0.96 -27.66
N ASN A 7 -7.98 -0.21 -26.91
CA ASN A 7 -7.27 0.95 -27.45
C ASN A 7 -6.08 0.50 -28.29
N ARG A 8 -6.05 0.88 -29.57
CA ARG A 8 -4.87 0.65 -30.40
C ARG A 8 -3.79 1.64 -29.99
N LEU A 9 -2.67 1.14 -29.48
CA LEU A 9 -1.50 1.96 -29.19
C LEU A 9 -0.81 2.40 -30.49
N ASP A 10 -0.06 3.49 -30.40
CA ASP A 10 0.83 3.93 -31.48
C ASP A 10 1.83 2.83 -31.84
N VAL A 11 2.27 2.82 -33.09
CA VAL A 11 3.30 1.89 -33.55
C VAL A 11 4.57 2.16 -32.73
N PHE A 12 5.10 1.10 -32.12
CA PHE A 12 6.30 1.14 -31.29
C PHE A 12 7.30 0.11 -31.79
N ASP A 13 8.51 0.57 -32.11
CA ASP A 13 9.61 -0.29 -32.53
C ASP A 13 10.37 -0.81 -31.30
N ALA A 14 9.96 -1.96 -30.80
CA ALA A 14 10.71 -2.72 -29.81
C ALA A 14 11.78 -3.57 -30.51
N SER A 15 13.03 -3.13 -30.50
CA SER A 15 14.17 -3.91 -31.00
C SER A 15 14.99 -4.51 -29.86
N GLY A 16 15.59 -5.67 -30.06
CA GLY A 16 16.45 -6.31 -29.06
C GLY A 16 17.18 -7.50 -29.66
N SER A 17 18.28 -7.90 -29.02
CA SER A 17 19.03 -9.10 -29.36
C SER A 17 18.36 -10.38 -28.85
N THR A 18 17.46 -10.24 -27.87
CA THR A 18 16.66 -11.32 -27.28
C THR A 18 15.20 -10.90 -27.11
N PHE A 19 14.33 -11.88 -26.94
CA PHE A 19 12.92 -11.67 -26.65
C PHE A 19 12.67 -11.02 -25.30
N GLN A 20 13.50 -11.34 -24.31
CA GLN A 20 13.42 -10.68 -23.01
C GLN A 20 13.65 -9.17 -23.11
N GLU A 21 14.61 -8.71 -23.92
CA GLU A 21 14.81 -7.27 -24.15
C GLU A 21 13.59 -6.60 -24.80
N ILE A 22 12.93 -7.30 -25.72
CA ILE A 22 11.72 -6.81 -26.38
C ILE A 22 10.55 -6.74 -25.38
N ILE A 23 10.37 -7.77 -24.55
CA ILE A 23 9.38 -7.78 -23.47
C ILE A 23 9.63 -6.64 -22.50
N HIS A 24 10.88 -6.44 -22.08
CA HIS A 24 11.24 -5.36 -21.18
C HIS A 24 10.83 -4.00 -21.73
N LYS A 25 11.20 -3.70 -22.98
CA LYS A 25 10.82 -2.45 -23.66
C LYS A 25 9.31 -2.28 -23.82
N LEU A 26 8.60 -3.37 -24.13
CA LEU A 26 7.15 -3.35 -24.19
C LEU A 26 6.56 -3.06 -22.81
N TRP A 27 7.06 -3.73 -21.77
CA TRP A 27 6.61 -3.56 -20.39
C TRP A 27 6.86 -2.14 -19.87
N GLU A 28 8.01 -1.55 -20.13
CA GLU A 28 8.28 -0.13 -19.82
C GLU A 28 7.27 0.81 -20.48
N ARG A 29 6.81 0.46 -21.70
CA ARG A 29 5.92 1.33 -22.47
C ARG A 29 4.44 1.22 -22.09
N CYS A 30 3.98 0.03 -21.67
CA CYS A 30 2.56 -0.25 -21.47
C CYS A 30 2.22 -1.00 -20.17
N GLY A 31 3.19 -1.31 -19.33
CA GLY A 31 2.96 -1.97 -18.04
C GLY A 31 2.11 -1.13 -17.09
N ASP A 32 2.21 0.20 -17.18
CA ASP A 32 1.38 1.17 -16.46
C ASP A 32 -0.11 1.10 -16.82
N ARG A 33 -0.45 0.54 -17.98
CA ARG A 33 -1.84 0.34 -18.43
C ARG A 33 -2.45 -0.95 -17.89
N VAL A 34 -1.63 -1.90 -17.46
CA VAL A 34 -2.10 -3.13 -16.83
C VAL A 34 -2.51 -2.81 -15.41
N LYS A 35 -3.81 -2.83 -15.12
CA LYS A 35 -4.36 -2.52 -13.79
C LYS A 35 -4.10 -3.65 -12.80
N GLY A 36 -3.96 -4.88 -13.29
CA GLY A 36 -3.54 -6.04 -12.53
C GLY A 36 -3.90 -7.32 -13.24
N ARG A 37 -3.71 -8.46 -12.58
CA ARG A 37 -4.11 -9.77 -13.10
C ARG A 37 -5.29 -10.30 -12.30
N ALA A 38 -6.43 -10.43 -12.96
CA ALA A 38 -7.56 -11.14 -12.40
C ALA A 38 -7.33 -12.66 -12.44
N VAL A 39 -7.43 -13.30 -11.28
CA VAL A 39 -7.34 -14.75 -11.12
C VAL A 39 -8.61 -15.25 -10.44
N LYS A 40 -9.21 -16.30 -10.99
CA LYS A 40 -10.33 -17.01 -10.38
C LYS A 40 -9.83 -18.32 -9.78
N GLU A 41 -9.85 -18.42 -8.46
CA GLU A 41 -9.51 -19.61 -7.67
C GLU A 41 -10.74 -19.98 -6.83
N ASP A 42 -11.13 -21.25 -6.85
CA ASP A 42 -12.32 -21.77 -6.14
C ASP A 42 -13.62 -20.98 -6.38
N GLY A 43 -13.75 -20.38 -7.57
CA GLY A 43 -14.91 -19.59 -7.97
C GLY A 43 -14.88 -18.13 -7.52
N VAL A 44 -13.87 -17.71 -6.75
CA VAL A 44 -13.69 -16.35 -6.26
C VAL A 44 -12.65 -15.63 -7.12
N TRP A 45 -12.94 -14.40 -7.51
CA TRP A 45 -11.96 -13.55 -8.19
C TRP A 45 -10.99 -12.94 -7.18
N SER A 46 -9.74 -12.76 -7.59
CA SER A 46 -8.74 -12.04 -6.85
C SER A 46 -7.89 -11.23 -7.84
N MET A 47 -7.28 -10.17 -7.33
CA MET A 47 -6.37 -9.32 -8.09
C MET A 47 -4.95 -9.54 -7.61
N GLU A 48 -4.09 -9.99 -8.53
CA GLU A 48 -2.66 -10.07 -8.30
C GLU A 48 -1.92 -8.93 -9.02
N PRO A 49 -0.78 -8.46 -8.47
CA PRO A 49 0.09 -7.55 -9.18
C PRO A 49 0.54 -8.13 -10.53
N ALA A 50 0.38 -7.34 -11.59
CA ALA A 50 0.95 -7.70 -12.88
C ALA A 50 2.45 -7.38 -12.87
N THR A 51 3.27 -8.32 -13.31
CA THR A 51 4.73 -8.16 -13.34
C THR A 51 5.27 -8.57 -14.70
N GLU A 52 6.39 -7.94 -15.10
CA GLU A 52 7.08 -8.25 -16.36
C GLU A 52 7.40 -9.74 -16.48
N ALA A 53 7.86 -10.37 -15.39
CA ALA A 53 8.16 -11.80 -15.35
C ALA A 53 6.96 -12.70 -15.68
N LYS A 54 5.72 -12.21 -15.52
CA LYS A 54 4.48 -12.93 -15.82
C LYS A 54 3.69 -12.26 -16.97
N TRP A 55 4.38 -11.54 -17.87
CA TRP A 55 3.79 -10.81 -19.00
C TRP A 55 2.80 -11.67 -19.83
N ALA A 56 3.10 -12.95 -20.02
CA ALA A 56 2.29 -13.88 -20.83
C ALA A 56 0.88 -14.13 -20.28
N LYS A 57 0.58 -13.68 -19.05
CA LYS A 57 -0.77 -13.74 -18.46
C LYS A 57 -1.61 -12.49 -18.78
N VAL A 58 -0.98 -11.41 -19.21
CA VAL A 58 -1.60 -10.10 -19.42
C VAL A 58 -1.35 -9.51 -20.81
N MET A 59 -0.51 -10.16 -21.61
CA MET A 59 -0.27 -9.79 -23.00
C MET A 59 -0.31 -11.01 -23.90
N GLN A 60 -0.66 -10.79 -25.17
CA GLN A 60 -0.66 -11.82 -26.20
C GLN A 60 -0.11 -11.27 -27.51
N PHE A 61 0.76 -12.04 -28.17
CA PHE A 61 1.30 -11.66 -29.47
C PHE A 61 0.44 -12.15 -30.62
N LYS A 62 0.46 -11.40 -31.70
CA LYS A 62 -0.28 -11.71 -32.93
C LYS A 62 0.55 -11.37 -34.16
N ILE A 63 0.58 -12.29 -35.11
CA ILE A 63 1.10 -12.03 -36.47
C ILE A 63 -0.06 -12.11 -37.45
N LYS A 64 -0.23 -11.05 -38.24
CA LYS A 64 -1.34 -10.93 -39.20
C LYS A 64 -2.69 -11.19 -38.53
N ARG A 65 -3.26 -12.39 -38.69
CA ARG A 65 -4.54 -12.80 -38.11
C ARG A 65 -4.41 -13.90 -37.05
N HIS A 66 -3.21 -14.43 -36.80
CA HIS A 66 -2.98 -15.56 -35.91
C HIS A 66 -2.37 -15.11 -34.59
N LEU A 67 -2.98 -15.55 -33.49
CA LEU A 67 -2.40 -15.43 -32.16
C LEU A 67 -1.21 -16.37 -32.03
N VAL A 68 -0.18 -15.92 -31.32
CA VAL A 68 1.00 -16.71 -30.99
C VAL A 68 0.81 -17.32 -29.61
N ASP A 69 1.19 -18.59 -29.45
CA ASP A 69 1.15 -19.25 -28.15
C ASP A 69 2.13 -18.56 -27.20
N SER A 70 1.62 -18.15 -26.03
CA SER A 70 2.40 -17.44 -25.01
C SER A 70 3.02 -18.37 -23.95
N THR A 71 2.96 -19.68 -24.18
CA THR A 71 3.54 -20.73 -23.31
C THR A 71 4.89 -21.24 -23.81
N GLU A 72 5.41 -20.68 -24.90
CA GLU A 72 6.70 -21.04 -25.48
C GLU A 72 7.88 -20.69 -24.56
N THR A 73 8.96 -21.46 -24.67
CA THR A 73 10.21 -21.19 -23.94
C THR A 73 10.94 -19.98 -24.53
N ASP A 74 11.79 -19.31 -23.74
CA ASP A 74 12.59 -18.17 -24.21
C ASP A 74 13.43 -18.51 -25.45
N HIS A 75 13.93 -19.74 -25.55
CA HIS A 75 14.66 -20.20 -26.73
C HIS A 75 13.78 -20.20 -27.98
N LEU A 76 12.56 -20.71 -27.88
CA LEU A 76 11.60 -20.74 -28.99
C LEU A 76 11.13 -19.33 -29.35
N TRP A 77 11.00 -18.44 -28.36
CA TRP A 77 10.75 -17.03 -28.58
C TRP A 77 11.88 -16.31 -29.31
N ASN A 78 13.13 -16.59 -28.95
CA ASN A 78 14.29 -16.05 -29.65
C ASN A 78 14.36 -16.55 -31.10
N GLN A 79 14.07 -17.83 -31.34
CA GLN A 79 13.97 -18.36 -32.69
C GLN A 79 12.82 -17.72 -33.48
N TRP A 80 11.68 -17.49 -32.82
CA TRP A 80 10.52 -16.82 -33.39
C TRP A 80 10.84 -15.39 -33.84
N LEU A 81 11.61 -14.63 -33.05
CA LEU A 81 12.08 -13.29 -33.43
C LEU A 81 12.92 -13.28 -34.70
N LEU A 82 13.84 -14.24 -34.86
CA LEU A 82 14.68 -14.34 -36.06
C LEU A 82 13.83 -14.59 -37.31
N SER A 83 12.70 -15.30 -37.16
CA SER A 83 11.80 -15.62 -38.27
C SER A 83 10.76 -14.52 -38.58
N THR A 84 10.52 -13.61 -37.63
CA THR A 84 9.41 -12.64 -37.69
C THR A 84 9.93 -11.22 -37.87
N ARG A 85 9.46 -10.52 -38.92
CA ARG A 85 9.87 -9.13 -39.21
C ARG A 85 9.04 -8.07 -38.48
N ALA A 86 7.78 -8.37 -38.15
CA ALA A 86 6.87 -7.47 -37.44
C ALA A 86 5.70 -8.25 -36.84
N GLY A 87 5.24 -7.82 -35.67
CA GLY A 87 4.10 -8.38 -34.94
C GLY A 87 3.30 -7.31 -34.22
N GLN A 88 2.18 -7.70 -33.63
CA GLN A 88 1.36 -6.86 -32.75
C GLN A 88 1.28 -7.50 -31.37
N ALA A 89 1.36 -6.68 -30.33
CA ALA A 89 1.05 -7.09 -28.96
C ALA A 89 -0.35 -6.58 -28.59
N LEU A 90 -1.14 -7.46 -27.97
CA LEU A 90 -2.40 -7.14 -27.31
C LEU A 90 -2.12 -7.08 -25.81
N VAL A 91 -2.46 -5.98 -25.15
CA VAL A 91 -2.25 -5.78 -23.71
C VAL A 91 -3.62 -5.66 -23.06
N TYR A 92 -3.85 -6.43 -22.00
CA TYR A 92 -5.15 -6.53 -21.33
C TYR A 92 -5.06 -5.87 -19.95
N ASP A 93 -6.04 -5.00 -19.63
CA ASP A 93 -6.12 -4.30 -18.34
C ASP A 93 -6.09 -5.24 -17.14
N TYR A 94 -6.81 -6.38 -17.22
CA TYR A 94 -7.02 -7.34 -16.13
C TYR A 94 -6.50 -8.75 -16.46
N GLY A 95 -5.84 -8.92 -17.60
CA GLY A 95 -5.30 -10.19 -18.07
C GLY A 95 -6.24 -11.09 -18.88
N LEU A 96 -5.68 -12.18 -19.40
CA LEU A 96 -6.29 -13.04 -20.43
C LEU A 96 -7.50 -13.85 -19.95
N ARG A 97 -7.68 -14.03 -18.64
CA ARG A 97 -8.80 -14.82 -18.09
C ARG A 97 -10.13 -14.07 -18.13
N VAL A 98 -10.11 -12.75 -18.28
CA VAL A 98 -11.30 -11.90 -18.37
C VAL A 98 -11.74 -11.87 -19.84
N GLY A 99 -12.49 -12.88 -20.26
CA GLY A 99 -12.88 -13.07 -21.67
C GLY A 99 -14.29 -12.58 -22.01
N LYS A 100 -15.11 -12.22 -21.01
CA LYS A 100 -16.50 -11.79 -21.17
C LYS A 100 -16.82 -10.58 -20.30
N ALA A 101 -17.84 -9.83 -20.68
CA ALA A 101 -18.30 -8.65 -19.92
C ALA A 101 -18.69 -9.00 -18.48
N GLN A 102 -19.34 -10.16 -18.26
CA GLN A 102 -19.69 -10.62 -16.92
C GLN A 102 -18.45 -10.84 -16.04
N ASP A 103 -17.39 -11.45 -16.58
CA ASP A 103 -16.14 -11.66 -15.83
C ASP A 103 -15.52 -10.31 -15.42
N LEU A 104 -15.62 -9.31 -16.29
CA LEU A 104 -15.13 -7.95 -16.01
C LEU A 104 -15.94 -7.27 -14.89
N GLU A 105 -17.27 -7.41 -14.90
CA GLU A 105 -18.15 -6.89 -13.85
C GLU A 105 -17.87 -7.55 -12.49
N GLU A 106 -17.70 -8.88 -12.48
CA GLU A 106 -17.33 -9.62 -11.27
C GLU A 106 -15.98 -9.17 -10.71
N VAL A 107 -14.96 -9.00 -11.58
CA VAL A 107 -13.65 -8.48 -11.16
C VAL A 107 -13.76 -7.05 -10.63
N ALA A 108 -14.54 -6.19 -11.29
CA ALA A 108 -14.73 -4.81 -10.85
C ALA A 108 -15.42 -4.74 -9.48
N LEU A 109 -16.40 -5.59 -9.24
CA LEU A 109 -17.07 -5.71 -7.95
C LEU A 109 -16.09 -6.16 -6.85
N GLU A 110 -15.26 -7.16 -7.14
CA GLU A 110 -14.29 -7.67 -6.18
C GLU A 110 -13.18 -6.67 -5.84
N CYS A 111 -12.78 -5.84 -6.80
CA CYS A 111 -11.88 -4.69 -6.57
C CYS A 111 -12.43 -3.70 -5.54
N VAL A 112 -13.75 -3.64 -5.36
CA VAL A 112 -14.41 -2.77 -4.38
C VAL A 112 -14.67 -3.50 -3.06
N ASN A 113 -15.12 -4.75 -3.12
CA ASN A 113 -15.43 -5.54 -1.93
C ASN A 113 -14.19 -5.81 -1.06
N CYS A 114 -13.07 -6.19 -1.67
CA CYS A 114 -11.83 -6.50 -0.94
C CYS A 114 -11.36 -5.35 -0.03
N PRO A 115 -11.21 -4.10 -0.50
CA PRO A 115 -10.84 -2.98 0.38
C PRO A 115 -11.95 -2.58 1.37
N LEU A 116 -13.23 -2.85 1.07
CA LEU A 116 -14.32 -2.60 2.03
C LEU A 116 -14.23 -3.52 3.24
N THR A 117 -13.93 -4.81 3.05
CA THR A 117 -13.69 -5.74 4.16
C THR A 117 -12.52 -5.27 5.03
N ASN A 118 -11.40 -4.85 4.42
CA ASN A 118 -10.27 -4.30 5.15
C ASN A 118 -10.62 -3.01 5.92
N TYR A 119 -11.55 -2.22 5.41
CA TYR A 119 -12.02 -1.02 6.08
C TYR A 119 -12.84 -1.35 7.33
N GLU A 120 -13.70 -2.36 7.29
CA GLU A 120 -14.44 -2.84 8.46
C GLU A 120 -13.49 -3.34 9.56
N ASP A 121 -12.45 -4.08 9.19
CA ASP A 121 -11.42 -4.53 10.12
C ASP A 121 -10.66 -3.36 10.76
N LEU A 122 -10.20 -2.39 9.95
CA LEU A 122 -9.52 -1.21 10.44
C LEU A 122 -10.41 -0.37 11.37
N HIS A 123 -11.70 -0.25 11.05
CA HIS A 123 -12.68 0.43 11.88
C HIS A 123 -12.84 -0.29 13.23
N ASN A 124 -12.93 -1.61 13.24
CA ASN A 124 -13.00 -2.41 14.46
C ASN A 124 -11.75 -2.23 15.33
N GLU A 125 -10.56 -2.25 14.75
CA GLU A 125 -9.31 -1.98 15.47
C GLU A 125 -9.30 -0.58 16.09
N TRP A 126 -9.76 0.42 15.33
CA TRP A 126 -9.87 1.80 15.80
C TRP A 126 -10.82 1.92 17.01
N GLU A 127 -11.97 1.25 16.99
CA GLU A 127 -12.88 1.22 18.14
C GLU A 127 -12.25 0.58 19.38
N ILE A 128 -11.51 -0.52 19.19
CA ILE A 128 -10.79 -1.21 20.27
C ILE A 128 -9.74 -0.27 20.87
N PHE A 129 -8.94 0.40 20.03
CA PHE A 129 -7.97 1.38 20.47
C PHE A 129 -8.63 2.53 21.26
N GLY A 130 -9.76 3.04 20.74
CA GLY A 130 -10.56 4.06 21.41
C GLY A 130 -11.03 3.61 22.81
N LYS A 131 -11.54 2.39 22.96
CA LYS A 131 -11.96 1.82 24.26
C LYS A 131 -10.80 1.78 25.26
N HIS A 132 -9.61 1.37 24.80
CA HIS A 132 -8.41 1.33 25.64
C HIS A 132 -7.99 2.72 26.10
N LEU A 133 -7.97 3.71 25.20
CA LEU A 133 -7.60 5.09 25.51
C LEU A 133 -8.54 5.70 26.56
N HIS A 134 -9.85 5.50 26.41
CA HIS A 134 -10.83 5.95 27.41
C HIS A 134 -10.64 5.25 28.76
N GLY A 135 -10.34 3.95 28.76
CA GLY A 135 -10.02 3.19 29.97
C GLY A 135 -8.79 3.76 30.69
N HIS A 136 -7.74 4.06 29.94
CA HIS A 136 -6.52 4.67 30.45
C HIS A 136 -6.78 6.06 31.04
N GLN A 137 -7.51 6.92 30.33
CA GLN A 137 -7.91 8.25 30.80
C GLN A 137 -8.71 8.16 32.10
N ARG A 138 -9.67 7.23 32.19
CA ARG A 138 -10.45 7.01 33.42
C ARG A 138 -9.53 6.59 34.57
N ASN A 139 -8.58 5.70 34.33
CA ASN A 139 -7.63 5.26 35.35
C ASN A 139 -6.77 6.42 35.88
N LEU A 140 -6.21 7.23 34.98
CA LEU A 140 -5.42 8.39 35.34
C LEU A 140 -6.24 9.41 36.13
N ASN A 141 -7.47 9.71 35.70
CA ASN A 141 -8.36 10.61 36.41
C ASN A 141 -8.73 10.09 37.81
N SER A 142 -8.96 8.79 37.97
CA SER A 142 -9.20 8.19 39.28
C SER A 142 -7.97 8.32 40.19
N ARG A 143 -6.76 8.02 39.68
CA ARG A 143 -5.51 8.20 40.45
C ARG A 143 -5.29 9.65 40.85
N LYS A 144 -5.50 10.59 39.92
CA LYS A 144 -5.41 12.03 40.18
C LYS A 144 -6.34 12.44 41.33
N ARG A 145 -7.61 12.04 41.28
CA ARG A 145 -8.59 12.33 42.35
C ARG A 145 -8.16 11.81 43.72
N ILE A 146 -7.58 10.61 43.78
CA ILE A 146 -7.06 10.04 45.03
C ILE A 146 -5.91 10.88 45.58
N ILE A 147 -4.93 11.22 44.74
CA ILE A 147 -3.78 12.04 45.14
C ILE A 147 -4.24 13.42 45.62
N GLU A 148 -5.14 14.07 44.88
CA GLU A 148 -5.72 15.36 45.27
C GLU A 148 -6.49 15.28 46.59
N GLY A 149 -7.11 14.13 46.91
CA GLY A 149 -7.72 13.87 48.22
C GLY A 149 -6.68 13.84 49.33
N LEU A 150 -5.65 12.99 49.18
CA LEU A 150 -4.58 12.87 50.17
C LEU A 150 -3.88 14.21 50.44
N LEU A 151 -3.65 15.02 49.40
CA LEU A 151 -3.03 16.34 49.55
C LEU A 151 -3.90 17.32 50.35
N ARG A 152 -5.24 17.21 50.30
CA ARG A 152 -6.14 18.03 51.12
C ARG A 152 -6.13 17.59 52.59
N ASP A 153 -5.93 16.31 52.83
CA ASP A 153 -5.99 15.71 54.17
C ASP A 153 -4.66 15.84 54.94
N LEU A 154 -3.56 16.17 54.26
CA LEU A 154 -2.29 16.51 54.91
C LEU A 154 -2.45 17.86 55.62
N ALA A 155 -2.32 17.85 56.96
CA ALA A 155 -2.23 19.08 57.74
C ALA A 155 -1.02 19.91 57.24
N PRO A 156 -1.13 21.24 57.15
CA PRO A 156 0.03 22.07 56.86
C PRO A 156 1.11 21.80 57.89
N PRO A 157 2.40 21.79 57.50
CA PRO A 157 3.48 21.64 58.46
C PRO A 157 3.36 22.71 59.54
N THR A 158 3.60 22.32 60.79
CA THR A 158 3.56 23.27 61.91
C THR A 158 4.73 24.23 61.80
N ALA A 159 4.64 25.40 62.44
CA ALA A 159 5.63 26.48 62.29
C ALA A 159 7.06 26.05 62.69
N ASP A 160 7.20 25.03 63.54
CA ASP A 160 8.45 24.42 63.97
C ASP A 160 9.04 23.42 62.96
N GLU A 161 8.23 22.87 62.05
CA GLU A 161 8.67 22.00 60.95
C GLU A 161 9.16 22.81 59.74
N VAL A 162 8.79 24.09 59.67
CA VAL A 162 9.22 25.02 58.62
C VAL A 162 10.51 25.70 59.05
N ILE A 163 11.65 25.24 58.51
CA ILE A 163 12.95 25.89 58.74
C ILE A 163 12.89 27.31 58.19
N ASP A 164 13.01 28.31 59.06
CA ASP A 164 13.08 29.72 58.69
C ASP A 164 14.34 29.98 57.84
N PRO A 165 14.21 30.26 56.53
CA PRO A 165 15.36 30.47 55.67
C PRO A 165 16.09 31.78 56.01
N LEU A 166 15.45 32.72 56.72
CA LEU A 166 16.07 33.97 57.15
C LEU A 166 17.17 33.75 58.20
N HIS A 167 17.11 32.66 58.97
CA HIS A 167 18.19 32.27 59.89
C HIS A 167 19.49 31.85 59.18
N ARG A 168 19.42 31.56 57.88
CA ARG A 168 20.55 31.11 57.05
C ARG A 168 20.98 32.14 56.00
N MET A 169 20.35 33.31 55.98
CA MET A 169 20.70 34.40 55.09
C MET A 169 21.80 35.23 55.72
N ASP A 170 23.04 34.98 55.30
CA ASP A 170 24.14 35.90 55.54
C ASP A 170 24.02 37.08 54.56
N ASN A 171 24.12 38.30 55.08
CA ASN A 171 24.21 39.49 54.23
C ASN A 171 25.48 39.37 53.37
N LEU A 172 25.32 39.40 52.05
CA LEU A 172 26.45 39.59 51.15
C LEU A 172 27.09 40.94 51.47
N GLY A 173 28.38 40.93 51.80
CA GLY A 173 29.13 42.15 52.06
C GLY A 173 29.05 43.09 50.86
N ASP A 174 28.78 44.37 51.12
CA ASP A 174 28.68 45.39 50.09
C ASP A 174 30.04 45.60 49.43
N THR A 175 30.19 45.12 48.19
CA THR A 175 31.44 45.24 47.42
C THR A 175 31.52 46.54 46.62
N GLU A 176 30.49 47.40 46.62
CA GLU A 176 30.50 48.65 45.82
C GLU A 176 31.15 49.85 46.53
N HIS A 177 31.46 49.76 47.83
CA HIS A 177 31.97 50.87 48.64
C HIS A 177 33.30 50.58 49.36
N GLN A 178 34.20 49.77 48.78
CA GLN A 178 35.58 49.66 49.26
C GLN A 178 36.49 50.63 48.48
N GLU A 179 36.92 51.71 49.15
CA GLU A 179 38.02 52.60 48.73
C GLU A 179 39.39 51.90 48.80
#